data_AF-A0AAN4YJU8-F1
#
_entry.id   AF-A0AAN4YJU8-F1
#
_cell.length_a   1.000
_cell.length_b   1.000
_cell.length_c   1.000
_cell.angle_alpha   90.00
_cell.angle_beta   90.00
_cell.angle_gamma   90.00
#
_symmetry.space_group_name_H-M   'P 1'
#
loop_
_entity.id
_entity.type
_entity.pdbx_description
1 polymer ?
#
loop_
_entity_poly.entity_id
_entity_poly.type
_entity_poly.pdbx_seq_one_letter_code
_entity_poly.pdbx_strand_id
1 'polypeptide(L)'
;MLYAFCVTCTKTSIILFYKRIFNLRYSLYFAMFFILGYFIVIIVTINVACDPIPYFWEQYTDPNTAVGSCIDIPKFFFGNGIAAVLIDIMILIIPIPITWKLQMPKTQRLAVIGILLLGSL
;
A
#
# COMPACT_ATOMS: atom_id res chain seq x y z
N MET A 1 1.68 -6.15 10.79
CA MET A 1 3.04 -6.00 10.22
C MET A 1 3.32 -6.97 9.07
N LEU A 2 3.15 -8.30 9.24
CA LEU A 2 3.34 -9.28 8.16
C LEU A 2 2.49 -8.99 6.91
N TYR A 3 1.20 -8.67 7.10
CA TYR A 3 0.31 -8.30 5.99
C TYR A 3 0.84 -7.10 5.17
N ALA A 4 1.25 -6.02 5.84
CA ALA A 4 1.82 -4.84 5.19
C ALA A 4 3.12 -5.17 4.44
N PHE A 5 3.94 -6.06 4.98
CA PHE A 5 5.19 -6.50 4.35
C PHE A 5 4.92 -7.31 3.08
N CYS A 6 4.00 -8.29 3.14
CA CYS A 6 3.59 -9.08 1.98
C CYS A 6 3.04 -8.18 0.86
N VAL A 7 2.12 -7.27 1.20
CA VAL A 7 1.52 -6.34 0.23
C VAL A 7 2.60 -5.47 -0.44
N THR A 8 3.56 -4.96 0.34
CA THR A 8 4.67 -4.15 -0.18
C THR A 8 5.57 -4.94 -1.12
N CYS A 9 5.92 -6.19 -0.76
CA CYS A 9 6.73 -7.08 -1.59
C CYS A 9 6.04 -7.45 -2.91
N THR A 10 4.73 -7.74 -2.88
CA THR A 10 3.95 -8.06 -4.09
C THR A 10 3.92 -6.87 -5.05
N LYS A 11 3.61 -5.67 -4.54
CA LYS A 11 3.58 -4.43 -5.35
C LYS A 11 4.96 -4.10 -5.93
N THR A 12 6.03 -4.31 -5.15
CA THR A 12 7.41 -4.10 -5.62
C THR A 12 7.79 -5.08 -6.74
N SER A 13 7.37 -6.34 -6.64
CA SER A 13 7.61 -7.36 -7.66
C SER A 13 6.92 -7.02 -8.98
N ILE A 14 5.69 -6.53 -8.92
CA ILE A 14 4.92 -6.06 -10.10
C ILE A 14 5.65 -4.90 -10.79
N ILE A 15 6.15 -3.94 -10.01
CA ILE A 15 6.88 -2.79 -10.53
C ILE A 15 8.19 -3.23 -11.20
N LEU A 16 8.94 -4.16 -10.60
CA LEU A 16 10.16 -4.70 -11.20
C LEU A 16 9.87 -5.43 -12.53
N PHE A 17 8.74 -6.12 -12.62
CA PHE A 17 8.27 -6.71 -13.87
C PHE A 17 7.98 -5.64 -14.93
N TYR A 18 7.30 -4.54 -14.55
CA TYR A 18 7.08 -3.39 -15.44
C TYR A 18 8.38 -2.70 -15.88
N LYS A 19 9.39 -2.62 -14.99
CA LYS A 19 10.73 -2.12 -15.34
C LYS A 19 11.34 -2.91 -16.49
N ARG A 20 11.25 -4.25 -16.38
CA ARG A 20 11.86 -5.17 -17.33
C ARG A 20 11.24 -5.07 -18.73
N ILE A 21 9.93 -4.80 -18.80
CA ILE A 21 9.21 -4.80 -20.09
C ILE A 21 9.18 -3.43 -20.78
N PHE A 22 9.11 -2.32 -20.04
CA PHE A 22 8.99 -0.98 -20.62
C PHE A 22 10.24 -0.10 -20.52
N ASN A 23 11.27 -0.50 -19.78
CA ASN A 23 12.48 0.30 -19.52
C ASN A 23 12.19 1.75 -19.02
N LEU A 24 11.05 1.94 -18.35
CA LEU A 24 10.59 3.24 -17.84
C LEU A 24 11.22 3.52 -16.48
N ARG A 25 12.15 4.47 -16.42
CA ARG A 25 12.88 4.82 -15.20
C ARG A 25 12.10 5.76 -14.29
N TYR A 26 11.52 6.85 -14.83
CA TYR A 26 10.89 7.91 -14.03
C TYR A 26 9.58 7.51 -13.35
N SER A 27 8.68 6.87 -14.09
CA SER A 27 7.40 6.38 -13.61
C SER A 27 7.55 5.35 -12.47
N LEU A 28 8.67 4.62 -12.49
CA LEU A 28 8.97 3.58 -11.51
C LEU A 28 9.42 4.13 -10.16
N TYR A 29 10.26 5.16 -10.16
CA TYR A 29 10.63 5.87 -8.93
C TYR A 29 9.42 6.49 -8.25
N PHE A 30 8.48 7.02 -9.03
CA PHE A 30 7.24 7.59 -8.49
C PHE A 30 6.37 6.52 -7.81
N ALA A 31 6.17 5.37 -8.46
CA ALA A 31 5.39 4.27 -7.88
C ALA A 31 6.05 3.67 -6.62
N MET A 32 7.39 3.54 -6.63
CA MET A 32 8.15 3.04 -5.48
C MET A 32 8.06 4.01 -4.28
N PHE A 33 8.13 5.32 -4.53
CA PHE A 33 7.97 6.34 -3.49
C PHE A 33 6.60 6.24 -2.81
N PHE A 34 5.52 6.07 -3.57
CA PHE A 34 4.18 5.93 -3.01
C PHE A 34 4.00 4.66 -2.17
N ILE A 35 4.55 3.53 -2.62
CA ILE A 35 4.49 2.26 -1.86
C ILE A 35 5.27 2.36 -0.56
N LEU A 36 6.50 2.89 -0.60
CA LEU A 36 7.32 3.08 0.59
C LEU A 36 6.68 4.09 1.56
N GLY A 37 6.15 5.20 1.03
CA GLY A 37 5.43 6.20 1.82
C GLY A 37 4.23 5.59 2.54
N TYR A 38 3.43 4.78 1.83
CA TYR A 38 2.30 4.08 2.44
C TYR A 38 2.73 3.10 3.55
N PHE A 39 3.80 2.33 3.33
CA PHE A 39 4.35 1.43 4.34
C PHE A 39 4.78 2.21 5.60
N ILE A 40 5.49 3.32 5.44
CA ILE A 40 5.94 4.18 6.55
C ILE A 40 4.75 4.74 7.32
N VAL A 41 3.73 5.26 6.62
CA VAL A 41 2.52 5.84 7.24
C VAL A 41 1.80 4.80 8.11
N ILE A 42 1.64 3.57 7.63
CA ILE A 42 1.03 2.49 8.44
C ILE A 42 1.85 2.20 9.69
N ILE A 43 3.17 2.07 9.54
CA ILE A 43 4.05 1.76 10.67
C ILE A 43 3.98 2.87 11.72
N VAL A 44 4.08 4.14 11.30
CA VAL A 44 3.99 5.28 12.22
C VAL A 44 2.63 5.34 12.89
N THR A 45 1.53 5.16 12.14
CA THR A 45 0.17 5.21 12.72
C THR A 45 -0.06 4.13 13.76
N ILE A 46 0.50 2.93 13.56
CA ILE A 46 0.42 1.84 14.56
C ILE A 46 1.24 2.18 15.81
N ASN A 47 2.42 2.80 15.66
CA ASN A 47 3.26 3.17 16.81
C ASN A 47 2.66 4.31 17.63
N VAL A 48 1.90 5.20 17.01
CA VAL A 48 1.20 6.34 17.65
C VAL A 48 -0.30 6.05 17.78
N ALA A 49 -0.70 4.76 17.74
CA ALA A 49 -2.10 4.38 17.75
C ALA A 49 -2.79 4.64 19.10
N CYS A 50 -2.06 4.95 20.16
CA CYS A 50 -2.62 5.29 21.46
C CYS A 50 -1.97 6.56 22.01
N ASP A 51 -2.79 7.41 22.61
CA ASP A 51 -2.37 8.61 23.33
C ASP A 51 -2.86 8.51 24.79
N PRO A 52 -1.93 8.44 25.77
CA PRO A 52 -0.49 8.34 25.61
C PRO A 52 -0.06 6.93 25.15
N ILE A 53 1.09 6.80 24.47
CA ILE A 53 1.60 5.50 23.98
C ILE A 53 1.59 4.40 25.07
N PRO A 54 1.91 4.70 26.35
CA PRO A 54 1.86 3.71 27.42
C PRO A 54 0.50 3.11 27.72
N TYR A 55 -0.56 3.81 27.35
CA TYR A 55 -1.92 3.33 27.51
C TYR A 55 -2.15 2.00 26.78
N PHE A 56 -1.42 1.74 25.70
CA PHE A 56 -1.52 0.48 24.96
C PHE A 56 -1.27 -0.74 25.85
N TRP A 57 -0.30 -0.69 26.77
CA TRP A 57 0.01 -1.80 27.69
C TRP A 57 -0.62 -1.63 29.08
N GLU A 58 -0.79 -0.40 29.55
CA GLU A 58 -1.40 -0.11 30.86
C GLU A 58 -2.88 -0.55 30.92
N GLN A 59 -3.63 -0.47 29.81
CA GLN A 59 -5.01 -0.95 29.76
C GLN A 59 -5.17 -2.45 30.08
N TYR A 60 -4.12 -3.25 29.85
CA TYR A 60 -4.11 -4.69 30.11
C TYR A 60 -3.49 -5.05 31.46
N THR A 61 -2.64 -4.17 32.00
CA THR A 61 -1.88 -4.42 33.24
C THR A 61 -2.59 -3.81 34.44
N ASP A 62 -3.03 -2.55 34.35
CA ASP A 62 -3.68 -1.78 35.43
C ASP A 62 -4.90 -1.00 34.89
N PRO A 63 -6.01 -1.70 34.58
CA PRO A 63 -7.18 -1.10 33.93
C PRO A 63 -7.88 -0.01 34.76
N ASN A 64 -7.64 0.07 36.07
CA ASN A 64 -8.24 1.08 36.95
C ASN A 64 -7.47 2.41 36.97
N THR A 65 -6.22 2.42 36.51
CA THR A 65 -5.33 3.59 36.55
C THR A 65 -4.96 4.07 35.15
N ALA A 66 -5.20 3.25 34.13
CA ALA A 66 -4.96 3.57 32.74
C ALA A 66 -5.89 4.71 32.27
N VAL A 67 -5.33 5.87 31.95
CA VAL A 67 -6.05 7.00 31.35
C VAL A 67 -5.47 7.26 29.97
N GLY A 68 -6.29 7.07 28.94
CA GLY A 68 -5.87 7.25 27.56
C GLY A 68 -6.92 6.83 26.54
N SER A 69 -6.61 7.07 25.29
CA SER A 69 -7.45 6.76 24.13
C SER A 69 -6.60 6.12 23.05
N CYS A 70 -7.08 5.02 22.47
CA CYS A 70 -6.51 4.44 21.27
C CYS A 70 -7.37 4.77 20.05
N ILE A 71 -6.78 4.70 18.85
CA ILE A 71 -7.51 4.85 17.60
C ILE A 71 -8.59 3.78 17.47
N ASP A 72 -9.70 4.16 16.86
CA ASP A 72 -10.74 3.21 16.47
C ASP A 72 -10.20 2.24 15.42
N ILE A 73 -9.87 1.03 15.86
CA ILE A 73 -9.38 -0.06 15.01
C ILE A 73 -10.26 -0.23 13.74
N PRO A 74 -11.60 -0.27 13.82
CA PRO A 74 -12.43 -0.47 12.63
C PRO A 74 -12.31 0.68 11.62
N LYS A 75 -12.27 1.94 12.11
CA LYS A 75 -12.14 3.12 11.25
C LYS A 75 -10.76 3.18 10.60
N PHE A 76 -9.72 2.83 11.35
CA PHE A 76 -8.37 2.73 10.83
C PHE A 76 -8.26 1.68 9.71
N PHE A 77 -8.79 0.47 9.93
CA PHE A 77 -8.79 -0.57 8.90
C PHE A 77 -9.59 -0.16 7.65
N PHE A 78 -10.71 0.53 7.83
CA PHE A 78 -11.51 1.03 6.71
C PHE A 78 -10.75 2.08 5.89
N GLY A 79 -10.15 3.08 6.55
CA GLY A 79 -9.31 4.09 5.89
C GLY A 79 -8.09 3.49 5.19
N ASN A 80 -7.43 2.52 5.84
CA ASN A 80 -6.31 1.77 5.27
C ASN A 80 -6.74 0.98 4.02
N GLY A 81 -7.91 0.34 4.05
CA GLY A 81 -8.47 -0.35 2.88
C GLY A 81 -8.67 0.59 1.68
N ILE A 82 -9.24 1.78 1.93
CA ILE A 82 -9.43 2.79 0.87
C ILE A 82 -8.07 3.23 0.30
N ALA A 83 -7.11 3.55 1.17
CA ALA A 83 -5.78 3.97 0.74
C ALA A 83 -5.05 2.89 -0.07
N ALA A 84 -5.17 1.62 0.33
CA ALA A 84 -4.62 0.48 -0.41
C ALA A 84 -5.18 0.42 -1.84
N VAL A 85 -6.50 0.49 -1.99
CA VAL A 85 -7.19 0.45 -3.29
C VAL A 85 -6.79 1.64 -4.16
N LEU A 86 -6.68 2.85 -3.59
CA LEU A 86 -6.23 4.03 -4.32
C LEU A 86 -4.82 3.86 -4.88
N ILE A 87 -3.90 3.26 -4.11
CA ILE A 87 -2.53 2.97 -4.56
C ILE A 87 -2.54 1.95 -5.70
N ASP A 88 -3.40 0.92 -5.63
CA ASP A 88 -3.57 -0.04 -6.72
C ASP A 88 -4.06 0.62 -8.01
N ILE A 89 -5.08 1.47 -7.92
CA ILE A 89 -5.59 2.25 -9.06
C ILE A 89 -4.49 3.15 -9.62
N MET A 90 -3.72 3.83 -8.76
CA MET A 90 -2.64 4.71 -9.20
C MET A 90 -1.54 3.95 -9.96
N ILE A 91 -1.09 2.80 -9.42
CA ILE A 91 -0.11 1.93 -10.09
C ILE A 91 -0.65 1.45 -11.44
N LEU A 92 -1.95 1.19 -11.54
CA LEU A 92 -2.61 0.73 -12.75
C LEU A 92 -2.79 1.84 -13.80
N ILE A 93 -3.02 3.09 -13.38
CA ILE A 93 -3.16 4.24 -14.30
C ILE A 93 -1.81 4.65 -14.87
N ILE A 94 -0.72 4.54 -14.11
CA ILE A 94 0.64 4.90 -14.54
C ILE A 94 1.01 4.40 -15.96
N PRO A 95 0.76 3.13 -16.36
CA PRO A 95 1.07 2.64 -17.71
C PRO A 95 0.05 3.04 -18.80
N ILE A 96 -1.16 3.49 -18.46
CA ILE A 96 -2.24 3.79 -19.44
C ILE A 96 -1.89 4.97 -20.37
N PRO A 97 -1.46 6.16 -19.89
CA PRO A 97 -1.17 7.28 -20.77
C PRO A 97 0.08 7.02 -21.64
N ILE A 98 1.00 6.16 -21.18
CA ILE A 98 2.20 5.78 -21.93
C ILE A 98 1.87 4.77 -23.03
N THR A 99 0.97 3.81 -22.76
CA THR A 99 0.50 2.84 -23.77
C THR A 99 -0.39 3.45 -24.84
N TRP A 100 -1.10 4.54 -24.54
CA TRP A 100 -1.84 5.30 -25.56
C TRP A 100 -0.94 6.10 -26.51
N LYS A 101 0.22 6.56 -26.05
CA LYS A 101 1.17 7.29 -26.90
C LYS A 101 2.05 6.40 -27.77
N LEU A 102 2.14 5.11 -27.46
CA LEU A 102 3.04 4.17 -28.13
C LEU A 102 2.24 2.88 -28.37
N GLN A 103 1.75 2.67 -29.59
CA GLN A 103 0.92 1.51 -29.99
C GLN A 103 1.52 0.17 -29.51
N MET A 104 1.16 -0.28 -28.32
CA MET A 104 1.81 -1.42 -27.67
C MET A 104 1.06 -2.75 -27.87
N PRO A 105 1.78 -3.90 -27.87
CA PRO A 105 1.25 -5.21 -28.25
C PRO A 105 0.38 -5.86 -27.16
N LYS A 106 -0.47 -6.81 -27.56
CA LYS A 106 -1.50 -7.47 -26.72
C LYS A 106 -0.99 -8.12 -25.42
N THR A 107 0.30 -8.43 -25.32
CA THR A 107 0.95 -9.02 -24.14
C THR A 107 0.90 -8.13 -22.91
N GLN A 108 0.94 -6.80 -23.07
CA GLN A 108 0.88 -5.87 -21.94
C GLN A 108 -0.53 -5.68 -21.40
N ARG A 109 -1.53 -5.72 -22.29
CA ARG A 109 -2.94 -5.76 -21.91
C ARG A 109 -3.26 -7.00 -21.07
N LEU A 110 -2.65 -8.14 -21.40
CA LEU A 110 -2.80 -9.39 -20.65
C LEU A 110 -2.16 -9.32 -19.25
N ALA A 111 -1.00 -8.67 -19.12
CA ALA A 111 -0.35 -8.48 -17.82
C ALA A 111 -1.18 -7.60 -16.88
N VAL A 112 -1.77 -6.50 -17.38
CA VAL A 112 -2.67 -5.63 -16.60
C VAL A 112 -3.90 -6.42 -16.10
N ILE A 113 -4.51 -7.23 -16.96
CA ILE A 113 -5.65 -8.08 -16.59
C ILE A 113 -5.24 -9.15 -15.56
N GLY A 114 -4.07 -9.77 -15.74
CA GLY A 114 -3.54 -10.76 -14.79
C GLY A 114 -3.25 -10.17 -13.40
N ILE A 115 -2.70 -8.96 -13.34
CA ILE A 115 -2.44 -8.26 -12.08
C ILE A 115 -3.76 -7.82 -11.42
N LEU A 116 -4.77 -7.40 -12.19
CA LEU A 116 -6.09 -7.07 -11.68
C LEU A 116 -6.75 -8.28 -10.99
N LEU A 117 -6.64 -9.46 -11.60
CA LEU A 117 -7.18 -10.71 -11.06
C LEU A 117 -6.42 -11.21 -9.82
N LEU A 118 -5.11 -10.98 -9.76
CA LEU A 118 -4.25 -11.42 -8.63
C LEU A 118 -4.19 -10.42 -7.49
N GLY A 119 -4.37 -9.13 -7.76
CA GLY A 119 -4.30 -8.06 -6.76
C GLY A 119 -5.63 -7.76 -6.08
N SER A 120 -6.77 -8.19 -6.66
CA SER A 120 -8.10 -8.04 -6.05
C SER A 120 -8.49 -9.20 -5.11
N LEU A 121 -7.62 -10.20 -4.95
CA LEU A 121 -7.86 -11.39 -4.13
C LEU A 121 -7.12 -11.33 -2.79
#